data_AF-A0ABD3QPF6-F1
#
_entry.id   AF-A0ABD3QPF6-F1
#
_cell.length_a   1.000
_cell.length_b   1.000
_cell.length_c   1.000
_cell.angle_alpha   90.00
_cell.angle_beta   90.00
_cell.angle_gamma   90.00
#
_symmetry.space_group_name_H-M   'P 1'
#
loop_
_entity.id
_entity.type
_entity.pdbx_description
1 polymer ?
#
loop_
_entity_poly.entity_id
_entity_poly.type
_entity_poly.pdbx_seq_one_letter_code
_entity_poly.pdbx_strand_id
1 'polypeptide(L)'
;MSSISPTPTPTPTMLDASHVPYRLAASYIRSVLVSKSIPLPAVGIVCGSGLSGLSDAFDDDAPSIVIPYSSIPHFPSQCSVVGHVGEMVVGSLNSVPTMCLRGRFHPYEGHDASDVVLPIRAMRCLGVRLVVLTNAAGGLRDEYVVGDVAVIRDHVALPLLAGGRGSCNPLIGPNDVELGTRFPPTSDMYDPKLRIIVRDVARRLGYDDFVRTDPGAIYAFVAGPQYESRAECKMLRDALGADAVGMSTVPESVAARHAGMAVLCLSLITNKVVYARDDDEDDAGGGHAHHEEVVRAANGRSAQMTRLVGEVVRAIGESYLPALEALSPIDLDVRGRVTNGEEGGEGEGKQRRRGGCGILLGGSIFSSPFSSIPTHCFIMGGAILVVGAVLGSRMGRRS
;
A
#
# COMPACT_ATOMS: atom_id res chain seq x y z
N MET A 1 28.64 1.88 -40.86
CA MET A 1 27.61 2.68 -40.18
C MET A 1 26.32 1.87 -40.20
N SER A 2 26.06 1.05 -39.18
CA SER A 2 24.80 0.30 -39.06
C SER A 2 23.75 1.22 -38.44
N SER A 3 22.72 1.55 -39.21
CA SER A 3 21.57 2.32 -38.74
C SER A 3 20.86 1.53 -37.63
N ILE A 4 20.87 2.09 -36.42
CA ILE A 4 20.00 1.64 -35.33
C ILE A 4 18.57 1.97 -35.78
N SER A 5 17.76 0.94 -36.06
CA SER A 5 16.34 1.15 -36.30
C SER A 5 15.70 1.70 -35.02
N PRO A 6 14.84 2.72 -35.08
CA PRO A 6 14.11 3.16 -33.90
C PRO A 6 13.27 1.99 -33.38
N THR A 7 13.42 1.70 -32.09
CA THR A 7 12.55 0.77 -31.37
C THR A 7 11.10 1.20 -31.61
N PRO A 8 10.18 0.28 -31.99
CA PRO A 8 8.80 0.65 -32.23
C PRO A 8 8.21 1.28 -30.97
N THR A 9 7.64 2.47 -31.11
CA THR A 9 6.89 3.12 -30.04
C THR A 9 5.76 2.17 -29.64
N PRO A 10 5.62 1.78 -28.36
CA PRO A 10 4.56 0.88 -27.94
C PRO A 10 3.21 1.44 -28.37
N THR A 11 2.37 0.60 -28.95
CA THR A 11 1.02 0.98 -29.36
C THR A 11 0.24 1.44 -28.12
N PRO A 12 -0.45 2.59 -28.16
CA PRO A 12 -1.28 3.05 -27.06
C PRO A 12 -2.29 1.98 -26.65
N THR A 13 -2.22 1.51 -25.41
CA THR A 13 -3.24 0.58 -24.90
C THR A 13 -4.44 1.40 -24.40
N MET A 14 -5.65 0.95 -24.73
CA MET A 14 -6.86 1.51 -24.14
C MET A 14 -6.84 1.25 -22.63
N LEU A 15 -7.00 2.32 -21.85
CA LEU A 15 -7.00 2.36 -20.40
C LEU A 15 -8.43 2.39 -19.85
N ASP A 16 -8.60 1.76 -18.70
CA ASP A 16 -9.80 1.97 -17.90
C ASP A 16 -9.68 3.29 -17.11
N ALA A 17 -10.82 3.87 -16.73
CA ALA A 17 -10.86 5.10 -15.93
C ALA A 17 -10.10 4.96 -14.60
N SER A 18 -10.01 3.75 -14.03
CA SER A 18 -9.23 3.48 -12.80
C SER A 18 -7.72 3.66 -12.96
N HIS A 19 -7.20 3.73 -14.19
CA HIS A 19 -5.76 3.91 -14.47
C HIS A 19 -5.34 5.36 -14.72
N VAL A 20 -6.33 6.25 -14.91
CA VAL A 20 -6.13 7.67 -15.14
C VAL A 20 -5.55 8.41 -13.93
N PRO A 21 -6.00 8.16 -12.67
CA PRO A 21 -5.60 8.96 -11.52
C PRO A 21 -4.08 9.06 -11.30
N TYR A 22 -3.37 7.93 -11.28
CA TYR A 22 -1.93 7.93 -11.00
C TYR A 22 -1.10 8.50 -12.17
N ARG A 23 -1.59 8.42 -13.42
CA ARG A 23 -0.94 9.06 -14.58
C ARG A 23 -1.06 10.58 -14.53
N LEU A 24 -2.24 11.09 -14.17
CA LEU A 24 -2.45 12.53 -14.00
C LEU A 24 -1.63 13.07 -12.82
N ALA A 25 -1.59 12.34 -11.70
CA ALA A 25 -0.72 12.67 -10.57
C ALA A 25 0.77 12.72 -11.00
N ALA A 26 1.26 11.68 -11.67
CA ALA A 26 2.64 11.62 -12.16
C ALA A 26 2.95 12.72 -13.17
N SER A 27 2.04 13.04 -14.09
CA SER A 27 2.21 14.12 -15.06
C SER A 27 2.35 15.48 -14.37
N TYR A 28 1.50 15.75 -13.37
CA TYR A 28 1.59 16.96 -12.54
C TYR A 28 2.94 17.03 -11.82
N ILE A 29 3.31 15.98 -11.08
CA ILE A 29 4.58 15.94 -10.34
C ILE A 29 5.76 16.15 -11.30
N ARG A 30 5.79 15.45 -12.44
CA ARG A 30 6.84 15.58 -13.46
C ARG A 30 6.98 17.02 -13.94
N SER A 31 5.87 17.71 -14.21
CA SER A 31 5.88 19.11 -14.64
C SER A 31 6.48 20.04 -13.59
N VAL A 32 6.16 19.80 -12.31
CA VAL A 32 6.71 20.58 -11.19
C VAL A 32 8.21 20.34 -11.09
N LEU A 33 8.67 19.09 -11.13
CA LEU A 33 10.09 18.74 -11.05
C LEU A 33 10.90 19.36 -12.20
N VAL A 34 10.41 19.24 -13.43
CA VAL A 34 11.05 19.85 -14.61
C VAL A 34 11.12 21.38 -14.47
N SER A 35 10.04 22.04 -14.02
CA SER A 35 10.02 23.49 -13.85
C SER A 35 11.03 24.00 -12.81
N LYS A 36 11.44 23.13 -11.87
CA LYS A 36 12.40 23.41 -10.80
C LYS A 36 13.78 22.81 -11.05
N SER A 37 14.00 22.20 -12.22
CA SER A 37 15.26 21.51 -12.57
C SER A 37 15.67 20.42 -11.57
N ILE A 38 14.68 19.73 -10.99
CA ILE A 38 14.91 18.61 -10.07
C ILE A 38 14.99 17.31 -10.88
N PRO A 39 16.04 16.49 -10.72
CA PRO A 39 16.15 15.20 -11.39
C PRO A 39 14.98 14.27 -11.07
N LEU A 40 14.62 13.40 -12.03
CA LEU A 40 13.63 12.36 -11.76
C LEU A 40 14.17 11.34 -10.75
N PRO A 41 13.35 10.89 -9.79
CA PRO A 41 13.78 9.98 -8.74
C PRO A 41 14.02 8.57 -9.27
N ALA A 42 15.08 7.92 -8.79
CA ALA A 42 15.35 6.50 -9.02
C ALA A 42 14.86 5.63 -7.84
N VAL A 43 14.81 6.22 -6.64
CA VAL A 43 14.36 5.56 -5.39
C VAL A 43 13.14 6.29 -4.83
N GLY A 44 12.12 5.52 -4.46
CA GLY A 44 10.99 5.99 -3.69
C GLY A 44 11.14 5.57 -2.23
N ILE A 45 10.72 6.41 -1.29
CA ILE A 45 10.67 6.08 0.14
C ILE A 45 9.28 6.42 0.66
N VAL A 46 8.70 5.52 1.43
CA VAL A 46 7.43 5.78 2.13
C VAL A 46 7.66 5.72 3.62
N CYS A 47 7.69 6.89 4.26
CA CYS A 47 7.91 7.01 5.69
C CYS A 47 6.64 6.66 6.46
N GLY A 48 6.73 5.62 7.30
CA GLY A 48 5.79 5.38 8.39
C GLY A 48 6.12 6.22 9.63
N SER A 49 5.43 5.93 10.74
CA SER A 49 5.67 6.58 12.04
C SER A 49 7.14 6.46 12.47
N GLY A 50 7.77 7.59 12.84
CA GLY A 50 9.16 7.64 13.30
C GLY A 50 10.22 7.97 12.26
N LEU A 51 9.83 8.15 11.00
CA LEU A 51 10.74 8.54 9.90
C LEU A 51 10.33 9.84 9.20
N SER A 52 9.46 10.63 9.83
CA SER A 52 9.04 11.93 9.29
C SER A 52 10.20 12.92 9.14
N GLY A 53 11.31 12.75 9.86
CA GLY A 53 12.53 13.56 9.74
C GLY A 53 13.54 13.08 8.69
N LEU A 54 13.26 12.01 7.94
CA LEU A 54 14.19 11.51 6.91
C LEU A 54 14.50 12.55 5.82
N SER A 55 13.53 13.42 5.53
CA SER A 55 13.70 14.52 4.57
C SER A 55 14.82 15.49 4.96
N ASP A 56 15.14 15.59 6.25
CA ASP A 56 16.16 16.51 6.75
C ASP A 56 17.58 15.99 6.46
N ALA A 57 17.71 14.75 5.98
CA ALA A 57 18.97 14.14 5.55
C ALA A 57 19.21 14.24 4.04
N PHE A 58 18.34 14.94 3.30
CA PHE A 58 18.58 15.20 1.88
C PHE A 58 19.77 16.15 1.71
N ASP A 59 20.43 16.05 0.57
CA ASP A 59 21.67 16.77 0.28
C ASP A 59 21.40 18.28 0.19
N ASP A 60 21.96 19.06 1.12
CA ASP A 60 21.77 20.52 1.21
C ASP A 60 22.30 21.28 -0.03
N ASP A 61 23.27 20.70 -0.74
CA ASP A 61 23.90 21.25 -1.94
C ASP A 61 23.18 20.87 -3.25
N ALA A 62 22.08 20.11 -3.17
CA ALA A 62 21.27 19.69 -4.31
C ALA A 62 19.87 20.34 -4.31
N PRO A 63 19.27 20.57 -5.49
CA PRO A 63 17.91 21.12 -5.56
C PRO A 63 16.90 20.11 -4.99
N SER A 64 16.05 20.58 -4.09
CA SER A 64 14.95 19.81 -3.52
C SER A 64 13.63 20.60 -3.55
N ILE A 65 12.51 19.89 -3.44
CA ILE A 65 11.18 20.48 -3.35
C ILE A 65 10.29 19.68 -2.41
N VAL A 66 9.42 20.41 -1.71
CA VAL A 66 8.31 19.84 -0.94
C VAL A 66 7.01 20.11 -1.69
N ILE A 67 6.21 19.07 -1.91
CA ILE A 67 4.92 19.10 -2.61
C ILE A 67 3.85 18.54 -1.68
N PRO A 68 2.91 19.37 -1.18
CA PRO A 68 1.80 18.90 -0.36
C PRO A 68 0.91 17.92 -1.13
N TYR A 69 0.40 16.86 -0.50
CA TYR A 69 -0.50 15.89 -1.15
C TYR A 69 -1.76 16.55 -1.70
N SER A 70 -2.28 17.56 -1.00
CA SER A 70 -3.45 18.34 -1.42
C SER A 70 -3.28 19.10 -2.75
N SER A 71 -2.04 19.32 -3.20
CA SER A 71 -1.74 19.97 -4.48
C SER A 71 -1.66 18.97 -5.65
N ILE A 72 -1.56 17.68 -5.35
CA ILE A 72 -1.36 16.63 -6.35
C ILE A 72 -2.73 16.09 -6.78
N PRO A 73 -3.06 16.10 -8.08
CA PRO A 73 -4.31 15.56 -8.57
C PRO A 73 -4.54 14.12 -8.10
N HIS A 74 -5.75 13.83 -7.62
CA HIS A 74 -6.21 12.51 -7.16
C HIS A 74 -5.52 11.91 -5.93
N PHE A 75 -4.49 12.55 -5.38
CA PHE A 75 -3.99 12.13 -4.06
C PHE A 75 -5.11 12.33 -3.03
N PRO A 76 -5.31 11.38 -2.10
CA PRO A 76 -6.19 11.60 -0.96
C PRO A 76 -5.76 12.86 -0.21
N SER A 77 -6.70 13.78 0.00
CA SER A 77 -6.44 15.02 0.72
C SER A 77 -6.28 14.81 2.23
N GLN A 78 -6.73 13.66 2.74
CA GLN A 78 -6.72 13.31 4.16
C GLN A 78 -5.65 12.25 4.44
N CYS A 79 -4.54 12.69 5.03
CA CYS A 79 -3.56 11.85 5.69
C CYS A 79 -3.73 12.12 7.20
N SER A 80 -4.74 11.48 7.80
CA SER A 80 -5.31 11.92 9.08
C SER A 80 -4.62 11.32 10.31
N VAL A 81 -3.77 10.32 10.09
CA VAL A 81 -3.01 9.66 11.15
C VAL A 81 -1.97 10.62 11.76
N VAL A 82 -1.97 10.73 13.08
CA VAL A 82 -1.01 11.55 13.82
C VAL A 82 0.43 11.13 13.48
N GLY A 83 1.27 12.12 13.17
CA GLY A 83 2.66 11.90 12.75
C GLY A 83 2.84 11.80 11.23
N HIS A 84 1.77 11.77 10.44
CA HIS A 84 1.85 11.92 8.99
C HIS A 84 1.69 13.39 8.59
N VAL A 85 2.68 13.93 7.87
CA VAL A 85 2.69 15.34 7.48
C VAL A 85 1.80 15.58 6.27
N GLY A 86 1.70 14.60 5.36
CA GLY A 86 0.84 14.71 4.17
C GLY A 86 1.53 15.43 3.01
N GLU A 87 2.82 15.18 2.82
CA GLU A 87 3.62 15.82 1.77
C GLU A 87 4.69 14.89 1.21
N MET A 88 5.18 15.25 0.03
CA MET A 88 6.25 14.56 -0.65
C MET A 88 7.47 15.48 -0.78
N VAL A 89 8.64 14.93 -0.50
CA VAL A 89 9.92 15.61 -0.70
C VAL A 89 10.64 14.93 -1.85
N VAL A 90 11.14 15.72 -2.81
CA VAL A 90 11.93 15.21 -3.95
C VAL A 90 13.24 15.97 -4.01
N GLY A 91 14.35 15.24 -4.15
CA GLY A 91 15.70 15.80 -4.18
C GLY A 91 16.74 14.68 -4.27
N SER A 92 17.93 14.89 -3.73
CA SER A 92 18.97 13.86 -3.65
C SER A 92 19.19 13.45 -2.19
N LEU A 93 19.36 12.16 -1.96
CA LEU A 93 19.74 11.59 -0.66
C LEU A 93 21.02 10.79 -0.85
N ASN A 94 22.13 11.28 -0.33
CA ASN A 94 23.47 10.74 -0.58
C ASN A 94 23.76 10.58 -2.07
N SER A 95 23.52 11.65 -2.85
CA SER A 95 23.67 11.72 -4.30
C SER A 95 22.76 10.81 -5.12
N VAL A 96 21.78 10.14 -4.49
CA VAL A 96 20.79 9.32 -5.19
C VAL A 96 19.50 10.14 -5.36
N PRO A 97 19.03 10.37 -6.60
CA PRO A 97 17.74 11.01 -6.85
C PRO A 97 16.60 10.23 -6.18
N THR A 98 15.97 10.86 -5.20
CA THR A 98 15.06 10.21 -4.25
C THR A 98 13.77 11.01 -4.09
N MET A 99 12.67 10.30 -3.97
CA MET A 99 11.35 10.82 -3.66
C MET A 99 10.86 10.20 -2.36
N CYS A 100 10.52 11.02 -1.37
CA CYS A 100 10.14 10.59 -0.03
C CYS A 100 8.72 11.06 0.31
N LEU A 101 7.82 10.12 0.60
CA LEU A 101 6.47 10.37 1.11
C LEU A 101 6.50 10.48 2.63
N ARG A 102 6.22 11.67 3.17
CA ARG A 102 6.15 11.95 4.61
C ARG A 102 4.73 11.70 5.11
N GLY A 103 4.46 10.41 5.32
CA GLY A 103 3.14 9.90 5.63
C GLY A 103 2.59 9.06 4.48
N ARG A 104 1.65 8.19 4.82
CA ARG A 104 0.96 7.27 3.89
C ARG A 104 -0.53 7.26 4.14
N PHE A 105 -1.25 6.61 3.24
CA PHE A 105 -2.69 6.36 3.37
C PHE A 105 -2.90 4.95 3.88
N HIS A 106 -3.74 4.80 4.90
CA HIS A 106 -4.09 3.49 5.42
C HIS A 106 -5.48 3.05 4.99
N PRO A 107 -5.68 1.75 4.66
CA PRO A 107 -7.02 1.26 4.36
C PRO A 107 -8.04 1.47 5.50
N TYR A 108 -7.61 1.41 6.77
CA TYR A 108 -8.50 1.64 7.91
C TYR A 108 -9.02 3.09 8.01
N GLU A 109 -8.44 4.05 7.28
CA GLU A 109 -8.96 5.42 7.15
C GLU A 109 -10.16 5.48 6.17
N GLY A 110 -10.53 4.36 5.56
CA GLY A 110 -11.61 4.25 4.57
C GLY A 110 -11.15 4.43 3.12
N HIS A 111 -9.83 4.52 2.89
CA HIS A 111 -9.26 4.64 1.55
C HIS A 111 -9.37 3.32 0.78
N ASP A 112 -9.82 3.39 -0.47
CA ASP A 112 -9.79 2.25 -1.37
C ASP A 112 -8.35 1.81 -1.66
N ALA A 113 -8.16 0.53 -1.99
CA ALA A 113 -6.82 -0.01 -2.27
C ALA A 113 -6.12 0.73 -3.41
N SER A 114 -6.87 1.22 -4.40
CA SER A 114 -6.35 2.04 -5.51
C SER A 114 -5.76 3.36 -5.05
N ASP A 115 -6.36 3.99 -4.04
CA ASP A 115 -5.94 5.28 -3.50
C ASP A 115 -4.71 5.11 -2.61
N VAL A 116 -4.70 4.04 -1.80
CA VAL A 116 -3.55 3.66 -0.97
C VAL A 116 -2.28 3.47 -1.80
N VAL A 117 -2.40 2.83 -2.97
CA VAL A 117 -1.23 2.56 -3.83
C VAL A 117 -1.01 3.57 -4.94
N LEU A 118 -1.86 4.59 -5.06
CA LEU A 118 -1.75 5.63 -6.08
C LEU A 118 -0.36 6.29 -6.07
N PRO A 119 0.22 6.66 -4.92
CA PRO A 119 1.58 7.23 -4.88
C PRO A 119 2.65 6.28 -5.41
N ILE A 120 2.53 4.98 -5.13
CA ILE A 120 3.47 3.96 -5.61
C ILE A 120 3.42 3.84 -7.14
N ARG A 121 2.21 3.86 -7.72
CA ARG A 121 2.04 3.85 -9.18
C ARG A 121 2.55 5.15 -9.82
N ALA A 122 2.34 6.29 -9.16
CA ALA A 122 2.89 7.57 -9.62
C ALA A 122 4.44 7.59 -9.57
N MET A 123 5.06 7.04 -8.52
CA MET A 123 6.51 6.85 -8.44
C MET A 123 7.04 6.03 -9.62
N ARG A 124 6.39 4.90 -9.92
CA ARG A 124 6.76 4.07 -11.07
C ARG A 124 6.70 4.84 -12.40
N CYS A 125 5.66 5.64 -12.59
CA CYS A 125 5.48 6.48 -13.77
C CYS A 125 6.57 7.56 -13.90
N LEU A 126 7.16 7.98 -12.79
CA LEU A 126 8.26 8.95 -12.72
C LEU A 126 9.65 8.32 -12.89
N GLY A 127 9.74 6.99 -13.02
CA GLY A 127 10.99 6.27 -13.25
C GLY A 127 11.61 5.64 -12.01
N VAL A 128 10.91 5.65 -10.86
CA VAL A 128 11.37 4.93 -9.67
C VAL A 128 11.47 3.43 -9.99
N ARG A 129 12.60 2.82 -9.61
CA ARG A 129 12.89 1.39 -9.81
C ARG A 129 12.95 0.59 -8.51
N LEU A 130 13.10 1.27 -7.37
CA LEU A 130 13.14 0.66 -6.05
C LEU A 130 12.34 1.51 -5.06
N VAL A 131 11.55 0.86 -4.21
CA VAL A 131 10.88 1.49 -3.09
C VAL A 131 11.43 0.98 -1.75
N VAL A 132 11.67 1.90 -0.82
CA VAL A 132 11.97 1.62 0.58
C VAL A 132 10.71 1.95 1.40
N LEU A 133 10.09 0.93 1.95
CA LEU A 133 8.87 1.05 2.75
C LEU A 133 9.22 0.91 4.23
N THR A 134 8.80 1.87 5.05
CA THR A 134 9.08 1.80 6.50
C THR A 134 7.79 1.85 7.30
N ASN A 135 7.65 1.06 8.35
CA ASN A 135 6.43 1.07 9.17
C ASN A 135 6.74 0.91 10.65
N ALA A 136 5.77 1.28 11.48
CA ALA A 136 5.69 0.80 12.85
C ALA A 136 4.96 -0.56 12.87
N ALA A 137 5.44 -1.48 13.70
CA ALA A 137 4.86 -2.81 13.83
C ALA A 137 4.91 -3.31 15.28
N GLY A 138 3.94 -4.14 15.63
CA GLY A 138 3.99 -4.94 16.86
C GLY A 138 4.94 -6.13 16.68
N GLY A 139 5.82 -6.35 17.64
CA GLY A 139 6.71 -7.52 17.65
C GLY A 139 5.97 -8.77 18.12
N LEU A 140 5.88 -9.78 17.26
CA LEU A 140 5.33 -11.10 17.58
C LEU A 140 6.42 -12.09 17.94
N ARG A 141 7.62 -11.93 17.37
CA ARG A 141 8.79 -12.76 17.69
C ARG A 141 9.30 -12.44 19.11
N ASP A 142 9.58 -13.48 19.89
CA ASP A 142 9.89 -13.34 21.33
C ASP A 142 11.19 -12.58 21.58
N GLU A 143 12.18 -12.72 20.69
CA GLU A 143 13.47 -12.03 20.77
C GLU A 143 13.40 -10.54 20.40
N TYR A 144 12.28 -10.08 19.82
CA TYR A 144 12.13 -8.67 19.48
C TYR A 144 11.87 -7.83 20.72
N VAL A 145 12.55 -6.68 20.76
CA VAL A 145 12.34 -5.65 21.77
C VAL A 145 11.94 -4.34 21.10
N VAL A 146 11.28 -3.47 21.88
CA VAL A 146 10.89 -2.15 21.39
C VAL A 146 12.14 -1.37 20.94
N GLY A 147 12.07 -0.81 19.74
CA GLY A 147 13.16 -0.11 19.09
C GLY A 147 14.03 -0.97 18.18
N ASP A 148 13.77 -2.28 18.07
CA ASP A 148 14.37 -3.13 17.04
C ASP A 148 13.87 -2.73 15.64
N VAL A 149 14.71 -2.95 14.63
CA VAL A 149 14.40 -2.73 13.22
C VAL A 149 14.44 -4.07 12.50
N ALA A 150 13.27 -4.61 12.18
CA ALA A 150 13.12 -5.85 11.47
C ALA A 150 13.14 -5.64 9.95
N VAL A 151 14.07 -6.32 9.25
CA VAL A 151 14.09 -6.33 7.79
C VAL A 151 13.13 -7.40 7.29
N ILE A 152 12.11 -6.98 6.54
CA ILE A 152 11.08 -7.90 6.06
C ILE A 152 11.64 -8.78 4.94
N ARG A 153 11.46 -10.10 5.09
CA ARG A 153 11.83 -11.10 4.08
C ARG A 153 10.61 -11.67 3.35
N ASP A 154 9.44 -11.62 3.98
CA ASP A 154 8.19 -12.13 3.45
C ASP A 154 7.00 -11.52 4.18
N HIS A 155 5.78 -11.77 3.71
CA HIS A 155 4.55 -11.33 4.38
C HIS A 155 3.44 -12.39 4.36
N VAL A 156 2.52 -12.27 5.31
CA VAL A 156 1.20 -12.92 5.27
C VAL A 156 0.14 -11.84 5.28
N ALA A 157 -0.74 -11.84 4.28
CA ALA A 157 -1.67 -10.75 4.02
C ALA A 157 -3.13 -11.22 4.13
N LEU A 158 -3.65 -11.29 5.36
CA LEU A 158 -4.98 -11.83 5.61
C LEU A 158 -6.09 -11.11 4.82
N PRO A 159 -6.11 -9.75 4.75
CA PRO A 159 -7.10 -9.05 3.93
C PRO A 159 -7.03 -9.45 2.45
N LEU A 160 -5.83 -9.58 1.89
CA LEU A 160 -5.64 -9.91 0.48
C LEU A 160 -6.09 -11.35 0.17
N LEU A 161 -5.84 -12.29 1.09
CA LEU A 161 -6.25 -13.69 0.97
C LEU A 161 -7.77 -13.85 1.04
N ALA A 162 -8.46 -13.06 1.86
CA ALA A 162 -9.92 -13.09 1.97
C ALA A 162 -10.62 -12.63 0.67
N GLY A 163 -9.98 -11.77 -0.11
CA GLY A 163 -10.49 -11.30 -1.41
C GLY A 163 -11.75 -10.42 -1.32
N GLY A 164 -12.32 -10.11 -2.48
CA GLY A 164 -13.53 -9.27 -2.59
C GLY A 164 -13.27 -7.77 -2.54
N ARG A 165 -14.35 -6.99 -2.78
CA ARG A 165 -14.34 -5.51 -2.65
C ARG A 165 -14.17 -5.17 -1.17
N GLY A 166 -12.96 -4.77 -0.79
CA GLY A 166 -12.56 -4.51 0.61
C GLY A 166 -11.29 -5.23 1.07
N SER A 167 -10.78 -6.21 0.31
CA SER A 167 -9.57 -6.99 0.64
C SER A 167 -8.25 -6.21 0.67
N CYS A 168 -8.27 -4.90 0.46
CA CYS A 168 -7.08 -4.06 0.32
C CYS A 168 -6.10 -4.56 -0.78
N ASN A 169 -6.53 -5.48 -1.65
CA ASN A 169 -5.71 -6.00 -2.74
C ASN A 169 -5.75 -5.01 -3.91
N PRO A 170 -4.63 -4.32 -4.22
CA PRO A 170 -4.61 -3.27 -5.24
C PRO A 170 -4.73 -3.80 -6.67
N LEU A 171 -4.70 -5.12 -6.86
CA LEU A 171 -4.76 -5.77 -8.18
C LEU A 171 -6.17 -6.28 -8.52
N ILE A 172 -7.17 -6.08 -7.66
CA ILE A 172 -8.57 -6.34 -7.99
C ILE A 172 -9.06 -5.29 -9.00
N GLY A 173 -9.77 -5.74 -10.04
CA GLY A 173 -10.24 -4.90 -11.14
C GLY A 173 -9.41 -5.05 -12.41
N PRO A 174 -9.61 -4.20 -13.42
CA PRO A 174 -8.88 -4.23 -14.69
C PRO A 174 -7.36 -4.11 -14.52
N ASN A 175 -6.59 -4.86 -15.31
CA ASN A 175 -5.13 -4.80 -15.29
C ASN A 175 -4.61 -3.75 -16.27
N ASP A 176 -3.73 -2.88 -15.80
CA ASP A 176 -2.90 -2.07 -16.69
C ASP A 176 -1.67 -2.90 -17.12
N VAL A 177 -1.59 -3.20 -18.41
CA VAL A 177 -0.50 -3.99 -18.99
C VAL A 177 0.81 -3.22 -19.11
N GLU A 178 0.80 -1.89 -19.05
CA GLU A 178 2.02 -1.07 -19.02
C GLU A 178 2.67 -1.07 -17.63
N LEU A 179 1.89 -1.31 -16.56
CA LEU A 179 2.43 -1.51 -15.22
C LEU A 179 3.04 -2.91 -15.08
N GLY A 180 2.28 -3.94 -15.44
CA GLY A 180 2.76 -5.31 -15.34
C GLY A 180 1.74 -6.39 -15.67
N THR A 181 2.14 -7.64 -15.48
CA THR A 181 1.31 -8.82 -15.76
C THR A 181 0.08 -8.88 -14.86
N ARG A 182 -0.99 -9.53 -15.35
CA ARG A 182 -2.22 -9.74 -14.59
C ARG A 182 -2.02 -10.54 -13.30
N PHE A 183 -1.05 -11.46 -13.30
CA PHE A 183 -0.79 -12.38 -12.19
C PHE A 183 0.70 -12.33 -11.80
N PRO A 184 1.15 -11.28 -11.09
CA PRO A 184 2.56 -11.14 -10.74
C PRO A 184 2.96 -12.16 -9.66
N PRO A 185 4.11 -12.83 -9.79
CA PRO A 185 4.64 -13.67 -8.72
C PRO A 185 5.11 -12.80 -7.53
N THR A 186 4.81 -13.25 -6.33
CA THR A 186 5.17 -12.57 -5.07
C THR A 186 6.21 -13.33 -4.23
N SER A 187 6.61 -14.54 -4.65
CA SER A 187 7.55 -15.41 -3.92
C SER A 187 8.96 -14.83 -3.79
N ASP A 188 9.31 -13.87 -4.64
CA ASP A 188 10.61 -13.17 -4.69
C ASP A 188 10.42 -11.65 -4.52
N MET A 189 9.31 -11.22 -3.90
CA MET A 189 8.98 -9.79 -3.75
C MET A 189 10.04 -9.00 -2.97
N TYR A 190 10.60 -9.60 -1.92
CA TYR A 190 11.63 -8.99 -1.09
C TYR A 190 13.00 -9.58 -1.46
N ASP A 191 13.78 -8.84 -2.27
CA ASP A 191 15.07 -9.33 -2.76
C ASP A 191 16.06 -9.56 -1.59
N PRO A 192 16.58 -10.79 -1.39
CA PRO A 192 17.59 -11.08 -0.38
C PRO A 192 18.84 -10.20 -0.45
N LYS A 193 19.22 -9.70 -1.63
CA LYS A 193 20.36 -8.78 -1.81
C LYS A 193 20.15 -7.46 -1.08
N LEU A 194 18.92 -6.94 -1.04
CA LEU A 194 18.62 -5.71 -0.29
C LEU A 194 18.78 -5.94 1.22
N ARG A 195 18.38 -7.11 1.71
CA ARG A 195 18.60 -7.50 3.12
C ARG A 195 20.09 -7.62 3.47
N ILE A 196 20.91 -8.13 2.55
CA ILE A 196 22.37 -8.16 2.67
C ILE A 196 22.94 -6.75 2.76
N ILE A 197 22.50 -5.84 1.89
CA ILE A 197 22.90 -4.42 1.94
C ILE A 197 22.57 -3.81 3.30
N VAL A 198 21.34 -4.00 3.80
CA VAL A 198 20.95 -3.47 5.12
C VAL A 198 21.82 -4.03 6.24
N ARG A 199 22.09 -5.34 6.23
CA ARG A 199 22.97 -5.99 7.20
C ARG A 199 24.38 -5.38 7.19
N ASP A 200 24.96 -5.21 6.02
CA ASP A 200 26.33 -4.73 5.88
C ASP A 200 26.44 -3.24 6.26
N VAL A 201 25.40 -2.44 5.96
CA VAL A 201 25.29 -1.06 6.43
C VAL A 201 25.09 -1.00 7.95
N ALA A 202 24.22 -1.82 8.52
CA ALA A 202 24.00 -1.88 9.96
C ALA A 202 25.29 -2.22 10.71
N ARG A 203 26.06 -3.20 10.22
CA ARG A 203 27.40 -3.53 10.73
C ARG A 203 28.36 -2.36 10.74
N ARG A 204 28.44 -1.66 9.60
CA ARG A 204 29.30 -0.48 9.47
C ARG A 204 28.91 0.64 10.43
N LEU A 205 27.62 0.78 10.73
CA LEU A 205 27.10 1.78 11.66
C LEU A 205 27.15 1.33 13.14
N GLY A 206 27.48 0.05 13.41
CA GLY A 206 27.43 -0.52 14.75
C GLY A 206 26.02 -0.74 15.29
N TYR A 207 25.06 -1.05 14.40
CA TYR A 207 23.63 -1.22 14.71
C TYR A 207 23.19 -2.71 14.73
N ASP A 208 24.14 -3.65 14.80
CA ASP A 208 23.86 -5.09 14.82
C ASP A 208 23.00 -5.55 16.01
N ASP A 209 23.01 -4.78 17.10
CA ASP A 209 22.29 -5.07 18.34
C ASP A 209 20.78 -4.90 18.19
N PHE A 210 20.31 -4.02 17.30
CA PHE A 210 18.88 -3.74 17.08
C PHE A 210 18.39 -3.92 15.64
N VAL A 211 19.26 -4.03 14.63
CA VAL A 211 18.84 -4.28 13.23
C VAL A 211 18.80 -5.78 12.94
N ARG A 212 17.59 -6.33 12.85
CA ARG A 212 17.32 -7.77 12.69
C ARG A 212 17.24 -8.14 11.20
N THR A 213 18.32 -8.70 10.66
CA THR A 213 18.46 -9.04 9.23
C THR A 213 18.51 -10.54 8.93
N ASP A 214 18.80 -11.39 9.92
CA ASP A 214 18.93 -12.84 9.74
C ASP A 214 17.96 -13.57 10.69
N PRO A 215 17.03 -14.39 10.19
CA PRO A 215 16.78 -14.67 8.77
C PRO A 215 15.99 -13.58 8.03
N GLY A 216 15.61 -12.50 8.73
CA GLY A 216 14.60 -11.53 8.32
C GLY A 216 13.22 -11.89 8.89
N ALA A 217 12.27 -10.96 8.77
CA ALA A 217 10.95 -11.06 9.39
C ALA A 217 9.84 -11.38 8.40
N ILE A 218 8.89 -12.21 8.80
CA ILE A 218 7.60 -12.38 8.13
C ILE A 218 6.62 -11.36 8.72
N TYR A 219 6.13 -10.44 7.90
CA TYR A 219 5.20 -9.39 8.32
C TYR A 219 3.74 -9.81 8.11
N ALA A 220 2.95 -9.84 9.16
CA ALA A 220 1.50 -10.02 9.08
C ALA A 220 0.82 -8.67 8.79
N PHE A 221 0.16 -8.57 7.65
CA PHE A 221 -0.74 -7.46 7.35
C PHE A 221 -2.16 -7.79 7.80
N VAL A 222 -2.70 -6.95 8.68
CA VAL A 222 -4.11 -6.96 9.11
C VAL A 222 -4.76 -5.62 8.78
N ALA A 223 -6.10 -5.58 8.72
CA ALA A 223 -6.80 -4.37 8.31
C ALA A 223 -6.76 -3.25 9.37
N GLY A 224 -6.81 -3.59 10.67
CA GLY A 224 -7.00 -2.62 11.74
C GLY A 224 -8.42 -2.01 11.74
N PRO A 225 -8.65 -0.88 12.45
CA PRO A 225 -7.68 -0.09 13.21
C PRO A 225 -7.46 -0.59 14.65
N GLN A 226 -8.27 -1.53 15.15
CA GLN A 226 -8.02 -2.16 16.44
C GLN A 226 -6.71 -2.94 16.40
N TYR A 227 -5.91 -2.84 17.46
CA TYR A 227 -4.80 -3.75 17.68
C TYR A 227 -5.31 -5.18 17.89
N GLU A 228 -4.40 -6.12 17.68
CA GLU A 228 -4.71 -7.54 17.73
C GLU A 228 -5.04 -7.98 19.17
N SER A 229 -6.09 -8.79 19.31
CA SER A 229 -6.38 -9.52 20.54
C SER A 229 -5.35 -10.62 20.77
N ARG A 230 -5.14 -11.04 22.02
CA ARG A 230 -4.17 -12.10 22.37
C ARG A 230 -4.32 -13.38 21.52
N ALA A 231 -5.55 -13.77 21.20
CA ALA A 231 -5.83 -14.94 20.37
C ALA A 231 -5.41 -14.73 18.90
N GLU A 232 -5.65 -13.54 18.35
CA GLU A 232 -5.17 -13.17 17.02
C GLU A 232 -3.65 -13.13 16.99
N CYS A 233 -3.00 -12.53 17.99
CA CYS A 233 -1.53 -12.50 18.12
C CYS A 233 -0.94 -13.92 18.13
N LYS A 234 -1.54 -14.81 18.93
CA LYS A 234 -1.13 -16.21 19.01
C LYS A 234 -1.32 -16.93 17.67
N MET A 235 -2.43 -16.71 16.99
CA MET A 235 -2.68 -17.27 15.65
C MET A 235 -1.62 -16.76 14.65
N LEU A 236 -1.38 -15.46 14.58
CA LEU A 236 -0.41 -14.85 13.67
C LEU A 236 0.99 -15.43 13.90
N ARG A 237 1.42 -15.54 15.16
CA ARG A 237 2.74 -16.05 15.49
C ARG A 237 2.86 -17.56 15.33
N ASP A 238 2.03 -18.33 16.03
CA ASP A 238 2.21 -19.78 16.17
C ASP A 238 1.70 -20.55 14.95
N ALA A 239 0.58 -20.10 14.36
CA ALA A 239 -0.05 -20.81 13.24
C ALA A 239 0.43 -20.30 11.87
N LEU A 240 0.66 -18.99 11.74
CA LEU A 240 1.07 -18.38 10.47
C LEU A 240 2.57 -18.06 10.40
N GLY A 241 3.31 -18.17 11.51
CA GLY A 241 4.75 -17.94 11.54
C GLY A 241 5.15 -16.46 11.38
N ALA A 242 4.26 -15.52 11.69
CA ALA A 242 4.56 -14.10 11.58
C ALA A 242 5.46 -13.61 12.72
N ASP A 243 6.40 -12.73 12.40
CA ASP A 243 7.39 -12.17 13.32
C ASP A 243 7.03 -10.74 13.76
N ALA A 244 6.32 -10.01 12.91
CA ALA A 244 5.82 -8.67 13.16
C ALA A 244 4.42 -8.51 12.58
N VAL A 245 3.59 -7.63 13.13
CA VAL A 245 2.25 -7.33 12.64
C VAL A 245 2.03 -5.84 12.48
N GLY A 246 1.30 -5.44 11.44
CA GLY A 246 0.88 -4.07 11.26
C GLY A 246 -0.20 -3.89 10.20
N MET A 247 -0.55 -2.63 9.96
CA MET A 247 -1.79 -2.24 9.27
C MET A 247 -1.55 -1.51 7.94
N SER A 248 -0.35 -1.66 7.36
CA SER A 248 0.07 -0.96 6.13
C SER A 248 1.03 -1.80 5.29
N THR A 249 1.71 -1.18 4.32
CA THR A 249 2.90 -1.70 3.62
C THR A 249 2.65 -2.77 2.57
N VAL A 250 1.86 -3.80 2.86
CA VAL A 250 1.66 -4.92 1.92
C VAL A 250 0.95 -4.47 0.63
N PRO A 251 -0.12 -3.65 0.66
CA PRO A 251 -0.71 -3.13 -0.59
C PRO A 251 0.32 -2.38 -1.45
N GLU A 252 1.14 -1.54 -0.82
CA GLU A 252 2.21 -0.78 -1.50
C GLU A 252 3.28 -1.71 -2.07
N SER A 253 3.69 -2.74 -1.33
CA SER A 253 4.66 -3.75 -1.76
C SER A 253 4.15 -4.54 -2.98
N VAL A 254 2.89 -4.95 -2.95
CA VAL A 254 2.23 -5.67 -4.06
C VAL A 254 2.13 -4.78 -5.30
N ALA A 255 1.74 -3.51 -5.14
CA ALA A 255 1.68 -2.57 -6.26
C ALA A 255 3.07 -2.27 -6.85
N ALA A 256 4.10 -2.14 -6.00
CA ALA A 256 5.47 -1.95 -6.44
C ALA A 256 5.99 -3.17 -7.22
N ARG A 257 5.74 -4.38 -6.70
CA ARG A 257 6.11 -5.62 -7.39
C ARG A 257 5.38 -5.80 -8.71
N HIS A 258 4.08 -5.52 -8.76
CA HIS A 258 3.28 -5.52 -9.99
C HIS A 258 3.90 -4.60 -11.05
N ALA A 259 4.36 -3.42 -10.63
CA ALA A 259 5.03 -2.42 -11.45
C ALA A 259 6.49 -2.75 -11.83
N GLY A 260 7.03 -3.90 -11.41
CA GLY A 260 8.41 -4.33 -11.65
C GLY A 260 9.46 -3.65 -10.76
N MET A 261 9.05 -2.87 -9.76
CA MET A 261 9.99 -2.23 -8.83
C MET A 261 10.51 -3.23 -7.80
N ALA A 262 11.76 -3.04 -7.39
CA ALA A 262 12.33 -3.74 -6.23
C ALA A 262 11.77 -3.17 -4.92
N VAL A 263 11.59 -4.02 -3.91
CA VAL A 263 11.01 -3.62 -2.62
C VAL A 263 11.97 -3.95 -1.48
N LEU A 264 12.35 -2.92 -0.72
CA LEU A 264 12.92 -3.06 0.61
C LEU A 264 11.87 -2.65 1.63
N CYS A 265 11.67 -3.43 2.68
CA CYS A 265 10.80 -3.06 3.78
C CYS A 265 11.48 -3.19 5.14
N LEU A 266 11.34 -2.16 5.97
CA LEU A 266 11.88 -2.04 7.32
C LEU A 266 10.75 -1.75 8.31
N SER A 267 10.57 -2.63 9.29
CA SER A 267 9.60 -2.44 10.37
C SER A 267 10.33 -2.03 11.65
N LEU A 268 9.98 -0.88 12.21
CA LEU A 268 10.37 -0.51 13.56
C LEU A 268 9.41 -1.20 14.53
N ILE A 269 9.95 -2.03 15.43
CA ILE A 269 9.18 -2.69 16.48
C ILE A 269 8.85 -1.63 17.54
N THR A 270 7.59 -1.24 17.61
CA THR A 270 7.16 -0.11 18.45
C THR A 270 6.50 -0.51 19.76
N ASN A 271 6.07 -1.76 19.85
CA ASN A 271 5.51 -2.38 21.04
C ASN A 271 5.74 -3.90 20.94
N LYS A 272 5.79 -4.59 22.09
CA LYS A 272 5.76 -6.06 22.13
C LYS A 272 4.31 -6.50 22.22
N VAL A 273 3.89 -7.41 21.34
CA VAL A 273 2.50 -7.85 21.32
C VAL A 273 2.26 -8.82 22.47
N VAL A 274 1.22 -8.58 23.27
CA VAL A 274 0.88 -9.47 24.38
C VAL A 274 0.02 -10.62 23.88
N TYR A 275 0.54 -11.84 23.95
CA TYR A 275 -0.18 -13.07 23.58
C TYR A 275 -0.27 -14.07 24.75
N ALA A 276 0.55 -13.94 25.79
CA ALA A 276 0.51 -14.76 27.00
C ALA A 276 -0.45 -14.16 28.05
N ARG A 277 -0.88 -14.97 29.00
CA ARG A 277 -1.71 -14.55 30.12
C ARG A 277 -0.94 -14.87 31.37
N ASP A 278 -0.16 -13.91 31.83
CA ASP A 278 0.41 -14.01 33.15
C ASP A 278 -0.24 -12.92 33.99
N ASP A 279 -0.75 -13.32 35.15
CA ASP A 279 -1.21 -12.46 36.23
C ASP A 279 -0.02 -11.72 36.89
N ASP A 280 1.06 -11.51 36.14
CA ASP A 280 2.32 -10.93 36.57
C ASP A 280 2.24 -9.41 36.36
N GLU A 281 2.18 -8.71 37.48
CA GLU A 281 1.99 -7.26 37.64
C GLU A 281 3.15 -6.38 37.12
N ASP A 282 4.10 -6.94 36.36
CA ASP A 282 5.37 -6.29 36.00
C ASP A 282 5.50 -5.90 34.51
N ASP A 283 4.42 -5.90 33.74
CA ASP A 283 4.44 -5.29 32.39
C ASP A 283 4.10 -3.80 32.51
N ALA A 284 5.10 -2.92 32.40
CA ALA A 284 5.00 -1.47 32.66
C ALA A 284 3.97 -0.71 31.79
N GLY A 285 3.31 -1.38 30.84
CA GLY A 285 2.19 -0.88 30.01
C GLY A 285 0.84 -1.60 30.22
N GLY A 286 0.71 -2.46 31.24
CA GLY A 286 -0.52 -3.22 31.52
C GLY A 286 -0.94 -4.20 30.42
N GLY A 287 -0.04 -4.50 29.49
CA GLY A 287 -0.27 -5.37 28.33
C GLY A 287 -1.25 -4.81 27.28
N HIS A 288 -1.41 -3.49 27.20
CA HIS A 288 -2.30 -2.82 26.24
C HIS A 288 -1.49 -1.96 25.25
N ALA A 289 -1.67 -2.21 23.96
CA ALA A 289 -1.05 -1.39 22.92
C ALA A 289 -1.78 -0.03 22.80
N HIS A 290 -1.00 1.06 22.81
CA HIS A 290 -1.52 2.42 22.63
C HIS A 290 -0.69 3.19 21.60
N HIS A 291 -1.34 4.05 20.83
CA HIS A 291 -0.67 4.83 19.78
C HIS A 291 0.44 5.77 20.33
N GLU A 292 0.31 6.25 21.57
CA GLU A 292 1.33 7.10 22.19
C GLU A 292 2.67 6.37 22.43
N GLU A 293 2.63 5.09 22.82
CA GLU A 293 3.83 4.26 22.94
C GLU A 293 4.50 4.09 21.58
N VAL A 294 3.69 3.87 20.54
CA VAL A 294 4.18 3.75 19.17
C VAL A 294 4.95 4.99 18.75
N VAL A 295 4.36 6.18 18.97
CA VAL A 295 5.01 7.46 18.68
C VAL A 295 6.28 7.65 19.52
N ARG A 296 6.29 7.23 20.78
CA ARG A 296 7.47 7.33 21.65
C ARG A 296 8.62 6.45 21.16
N ALA A 297 8.35 5.19 20.83
CA ALA A 297 9.35 4.27 20.29
C ALA A 297 9.90 4.76 18.94
N ALA A 298 9.00 5.23 18.07
CA ALA A 298 9.32 5.90 16.82
C ALA A 298 10.29 7.08 17.00
N ASN A 299 9.98 8.00 17.91
CA ASN A 299 10.84 9.15 18.18
C ASN A 299 12.19 8.74 18.79
N GLY A 300 12.21 7.71 19.64
CA GLY A 300 13.42 7.18 20.28
C GLY A 300 14.46 6.60 19.31
N ARG A 301 14.04 6.18 18.10
CA ARG A 301 14.93 5.61 17.07
C ARG A 301 15.02 6.43 15.78
N SER A 302 14.37 7.59 15.71
CA SER A 302 14.27 8.41 14.49
C SER A 302 15.65 8.75 13.90
N ALA A 303 16.60 9.23 14.72
CA ALA A 303 17.93 9.59 14.25
C ALA A 303 18.71 8.39 13.67
N GLN A 304 18.67 7.23 14.35
CA GLN A 304 19.32 6.02 13.88
C GLN A 304 18.66 5.49 12.60
N MET A 305 17.33 5.54 12.51
CA MET A 305 16.59 5.13 11.32
C MET A 305 16.87 6.04 10.13
N THR A 306 16.89 7.36 10.33
CA THR A 306 17.26 8.33 9.29
C THR A 306 18.67 8.03 8.75
N ARG A 307 19.65 7.82 9.65
CA ARG A 307 21.01 7.49 9.26
C ARG A 307 21.11 6.13 8.56
N LEU A 308 20.43 5.11 9.06
CA LEU A 308 20.40 3.78 8.46
C LEU A 308 19.82 3.83 7.05
N VAL A 309 18.66 4.46 6.87
CA VAL A 309 18.01 4.57 5.55
C VAL A 309 18.86 5.37 4.57
N GLY A 310 19.43 6.50 4.99
CA GLY A 310 20.33 7.29 4.15
C GLY A 310 21.52 6.47 3.63
N GLU A 311 22.21 5.76 4.53
CA GLU A 311 23.36 4.93 4.18
C GLU A 311 22.99 3.69 3.35
N VAL A 312 21.79 3.13 3.56
CA VAL A 312 21.24 2.05 2.73
C VAL A 312 20.93 2.56 1.33
N VAL A 313 20.30 3.73 1.19
CA VAL A 313 20.02 4.36 -0.10
C VAL A 313 21.32 4.62 -0.87
N ARG A 314 22.36 5.12 -0.18
CA ARG A 314 23.70 5.28 -0.76
C ARG A 314 24.25 3.95 -1.31
N ALA A 315 24.25 2.90 -0.50
CA ALA A 315 24.74 1.58 -0.91
C ALA A 315 23.91 0.96 -2.05
N ILE A 316 22.59 1.18 -2.05
CA ILE A 316 21.68 0.80 -3.13
C ILE A 316 22.04 1.53 -4.43
N GLY A 317 22.30 2.84 -4.35
CA GLY A 317 22.73 3.65 -5.49
C GLY A 317 24.04 3.17 -6.11
N GLU A 318 25.00 2.80 -5.27
CA GLU A 318 26.33 2.33 -5.69
C GLU A 318 26.31 0.93 -6.31
N SER A 319 25.54 0.00 -5.74
CA SER A 319 25.70 -1.45 -6.02
C SER A 319 24.47 -2.17 -6.56
N TYR A 320 23.26 -1.68 -6.28
CA TYR A 320 22.02 -2.39 -6.59
C TYR A 320 21.29 -1.79 -7.81
N LEU A 321 21.09 -0.46 -7.82
CA LEU A 321 20.42 0.24 -8.92
C LEU A 321 21.10 0.05 -10.30
N PRO A 322 22.44 0.03 -10.41
CA PRO A 322 23.09 -0.24 -11.70
C PRO A 322 22.87 -1.67 -12.21
N ALA A 323 22.62 -2.63 -11.31
CA ALA A 323 22.39 -4.03 -11.64
C ALA A 323 20.91 -4.35 -11.90
N LEU A 324 19.98 -3.47 -11.53
CA LEU A 324 18.56 -3.62 -11.83
C LEU A 324 18.30 -3.42 -13.32
N GLU A 325 17.47 -4.30 -13.87
CA GLU A 325 16.93 -4.14 -15.21
C GLU A 325 16.22 -2.79 -15.38
N ALA A 326 16.37 -2.19 -16.57
CA ALA A 326 15.66 -0.97 -16.89
C ALA A 326 14.17 -1.27 -17.05
N LEU A 327 13.32 -0.49 -16.39
CA LEU A 327 11.88 -0.61 -16.55
C LEU A 327 11.42 0.20 -17.76
N SER A 328 10.50 -0.36 -18.54
CA SER A 328 9.92 0.35 -19.68
C SER A 328 9.22 1.64 -19.22
N PRO A 329 9.35 2.76 -19.95
CA PRO A 329 8.59 3.97 -19.63
C PRO A 329 7.09 3.73 -19.69
N ILE A 330 6.33 4.37 -18.81
CA ILE A 330 4.86 4.37 -18.82
C ILE A 330 4.41 5.64 -19.52
N ASP A 331 3.45 5.52 -20.42
CA ASP A 331 2.90 6.69 -21.10
C ASP A 331 1.93 7.42 -20.17
N LEU A 332 2.16 8.72 -19.99
CA LEU A 332 1.35 9.58 -19.14
C LEU A 332 0.16 10.19 -19.88
N ASP A 333 0.15 10.16 -21.22
CA ASP A 333 -0.95 10.75 -22.00
C ASP A 333 -2.17 9.85 -21.99
N VAL A 334 -3.20 10.27 -21.26
CA VAL A 334 -4.48 9.56 -21.14
C VAL A 334 -5.50 9.96 -22.22
N ARG A 335 -5.22 10.99 -23.04
CA ARG A 335 -6.20 11.52 -24.00
C ARG A 335 -6.52 10.48 -25.06
N GLY A 336 -7.82 10.24 -25.26
CA GLY A 336 -8.31 9.28 -26.25
C GLY A 336 -8.03 7.81 -25.90
N ARG A 337 -7.50 7.50 -24.71
CA ARG A 337 -7.23 6.13 -24.26
C ARG A 337 -8.26 5.60 -23.28
N VAL A 338 -9.17 6.42 -22.76
CA VAL A 338 -10.12 5.97 -21.74
C VAL A 338 -11.27 5.22 -22.41
N THR A 339 -11.49 3.97 -22.02
CA THR A 339 -12.73 3.25 -22.37
C THR A 339 -13.86 3.84 -21.53
N ASN A 340 -14.80 4.54 -22.17
CA ASN A 340 -16.05 4.92 -21.50
C ASN A 340 -16.76 3.62 -21.11
N GLY A 341 -16.86 3.35 -19.81
CA GLY A 341 -17.55 2.18 -19.28
C GLY A 341 -19.05 2.32 -19.42
N GLU A 342 -19.57 2.33 -20.66
CA GLU A 342 -20.97 2.12 -21.07
C GLU A 342 -21.08 2.40 -22.58
N GLU A 343 -20.96 1.37 -23.42
CA GLU A 343 -21.63 1.35 -24.73
C GLU A 343 -22.21 -0.04 -24.95
N GLY A 344 -23.40 -0.24 -24.40
CA GLY A 344 -24.36 -1.18 -24.96
C GLY A 344 -25.07 -0.52 -26.14
N GLY A 345 -24.71 -0.93 -27.36
CA GLY A 345 -25.58 -1.04 -28.54
C GLY A 345 -26.21 0.22 -29.17
N GLU A 346 -26.04 0.28 -30.50
CA GLU A 346 -26.78 1.05 -31.51
C GLU A 346 -26.39 2.54 -31.64
N GLY A 347 -25.98 3.06 -32.78
CA GLY A 347 -25.95 2.58 -34.17
C GLY A 347 -25.74 3.81 -35.07
N GLU A 348 -25.14 3.60 -36.24
CA GLU A 348 -24.94 4.64 -37.25
C GLU A 348 -26.25 5.42 -37.55
N GLY A 349 -26.22 6.74 -37.36
CA GLY A 349 -27.40 7.60 -37.49
C GLY A 349 -27.14 8.83 -38.35
N LYS A 350 -27.08 8.60 -39.66
CA LYS A 350 -27.05 9.59 -40.75
C LYS A 350 -27.91 10.84 -40.49
N GLN A 351 -27.27 11.98 -40.70
CA GLN A 351 -27.84 13.30 -40.89
C GLN A 351 -29.12 13.30 -41.75
N ARG A 352 -30.24 13.76 -41.19
CA ARG A 352 -31.38 14.29 -41.98
C ARG A 352 -32.18 15.33 -41.19
N ARG A 353 -32.18 16.55 -41.71
CA ARG A 353 -33.13 17.63 -41.39
C ARG A 353 -34.56 17.14 -41.60
N ARG A 354 -35.45 17.51 -40.67
CA ARG A 354 -36.84 17.91 -40.96
C ARG A 354 -37.42 18.66 -39.76
N GLY A 355 -37.97 19.84 -40.03
CA GLY A 355 -38.62 20.68 -39.05
C GLY A 355 -40.01 20.16 -38.64
N GLY A 356 -40.50 20.69 -37.53
CA GLY A 356 -41.84 20.41 -37.03
C GLY A 356 -42.10 21.21 -35.76
N CYS A 357 -42.93 22.23 -35.90
CA CYS A 357 -43.51 23.08 -34.87
C CYS A 357 -44.31 22.26 -33.82
N GLY A 358 -44.38 22.73 -32.56
CA GLY A 358 -45.46 22.28 -31.67
C GLY A 358 -45.26 22.39 -30.15
N ILE A 359 -45.58 23.57 -29.61
CA ILE A 359 -46.46 23.80 -28.42
C ILE A 359 -45.94 23.50 -26.99
N LEU A 360 -46.09 24.55 -26.17
CA LEU A 360 -45.99 24.65 -24.70
C LEU A 360 -46.96 23.75 -23.92
N LEU A 361 -46.56 23.36 -22.70
CA LEU A 361 -47.29 23.37 -21.41
C LEU A 361 -46.31 22.73 -20.39
N GLY A 362 -45.86 23.32 -19.29
CA GLY A 362 -46.57 24.09 -18.27
C GLY A 362 -46.99 23.14 -17.15
N GLY A 363 -46.25 23.09 -16.02
CA GLY A 363 -46.67 22.28 -14.86
C GLY A 363 -45.61 22.14 -13.76
N SER A 364 -45.84 22.82 -12.65
CA SER A 364 -44.98 23.04 -11.49
C SER A 364 -45.15 22.04 -10.33
N ILE A 365 -44.03 21.74 -9.68
CA ILE A 365 -43.68 21.57 -8.24
C ILE A 365 -44.80 21.51 -7.17
N PHE A 366 -44.51 20.72 -6.11
CA PHE A 366 -45.14 20.47 -4.77
C PHE A 366 -45.89 19.11 -4.71
N SER A 367 -45.83 18.27 -3.67
CA SER A 367 -45.30 18.32 -2.29
C SER A 367 -45.35 16.90 -1.68
N SER A 368 -44.41 16.55 -0.79
CA SER A 368 -44.51 15.45 0.19
C SER A 368 -45.55 15.78 1.30
N PRO A 369 -46.07 14.84 2.15
CA PRO A 369 -45.28 14.18 3.20
C PRO A 369 -45.71 12.76 3.65
N PHE A 370 -44.89 12.19 4.55
CA PHE A 370 -45.00 10.96 5.35
C PHE A 370 -46.37 10.67 6.02
N SER A 371 -46.73 9.37 6.16
CA SER A 371 -47.21 8.79 7.43
C SER A 371 -47.11 7.25 7.52
N SER A 372 -46.54 6.81 8.65
CA SER A 372 -46.79 5.63 9.53
C SER A 372 -47.50 4.31 9.11
N ILE A 373 -46.94 3.24 9.68
CA ILE A 373 -47.21 1.77 9.72
C ILE A 373 -48.58 1.42 10.38
N PRO A 374 -49.19 0.21 10.19
CA PRO A 374 -48.92 -0.92 11.11
C PRO A 374 -48.87 -2.35 10.48
N THR A 375 -48.38 -3.25 11.33
CA THR A 375 -48.03 -4.68 11.33
C THR A 375 -49.08 -5.76 10.97
N HIS A 376 -48.52 -6.89 10.48
CA HIS A 376 -48.83 -8.33 10.74
C HIS A 376 -49.68 -9.23 9.80
N CYS A 377 -48.96 -10.22 9.23
CA CYS A 377 -49.18 -11.70 9.30
C CYS A 377 -49.66 -12.50 8.06
N PHE A 378 -48.74 -13.40 7.63
CA PHE A 378 -48.85 -14.76 7.04
C PHE A 378 -49.55 -14.93 5.65
N ILE A 379 -49.07 -15.73 4.67
CA ILE A 379 -48.63 -17.14 4.70
C ILE A 379 -47.56 -17.48 3.62
N MET A 380 -46.71 -18.44 4.02
CA MET A 380 -45.76 -19.36 3.37
C MET A 380 -45.68 -19.58 1.85
N GLY A 381 -44.43 -19.80 1.42
CA GLY A 381 -44.04 -20.78 0.39
C GLY A 381 -42.62 -21.31 0.69
N GLY A 382 -42.53 -22.56 1.16
CA GLY A 382 -41.28 -23.19 1.61
C GLY A 382 -40.63 -24.11 0.57
N ALA A 383 -39.35 -24.38 0.79
CA ALA A 383 -38.67 -25.60 0.34
C ALA A 383 -37.59 -25.96 1.38
N ILE A 384 -37.79 -27.08 2.09
CA ILE A 384 -36.81 -27.73 2.96
C ILE A 384 -36.40 -29.02 2.25
N LEU A 385 -35.09 -29.18 2.00
CA LEU A 385 -34.49 -30.44 1.60
C LEU A 385 -33.92 -31.12 2.85
N VAL A 386 -34.33 -32.38 3.05
CA VAL A 386 -34.06 -33.23 4.21
C VAL A 386 -32.65 -33.84 4.12
N VAL A 387 -31.88 -33.80 5.22
CA VAL A 387 -30.72 -34.68 5.43
C VAL A 387 -31.07 -35.65 6.56
N GLY A 388 -31.13 -36.95 6.24
CA GLY A 388 -31.46 -38.02 7.18
C GLY A 388 -30.29 -38.43 8.06
N ALA A 389 -30.50 -38.50 9.36
CA ALA A 389 -29.64 -39.20 10.32
C ALA A 389 -30.32 -40.52 10.72
N VAL A 390 -29.65 -41.64 10.49
CA VAL A 390 -30.07 -42.97 10.96
C VAL A 390 -29.42 -43.21 12.32
N LEU A 391 -30.23 -43.22 13.38
CA LEU A 391 -29.87 -43.69 14.72
C LEU A 391 -30.73 -44.90 15.05
N GLY A 392 -30.13 -46.09 14.98
CA GLY A 392 -30.74 -47.35 15.41
C GLY A 392 -30.68 -47.48 16.93
N SER A 393 -31.83 -47.82 17.52
CA SER A 393 -32.02 -48.06 18.96
C SER A 393 -32.24 -49.56 19.26
N ARG A 394 -32.01 -49.89 20.56
CA ARG A 394 -32.43 -51.09 21.33
C ARG A 394 -31.46 -52.28 21.30
N MET A 395 -31.23 -53.02 22.38
CA MET A 395 -32.10 -53.36 23.51
C MET A 395 -31.26 -53.87 24.70
N GLY A 396 -31.74 -53.65 25.93
CA GLY A 396 -31.07 -54.13 27.14
C GLY A 396 -31.30 -55.60 27.48
N ARG A 397 -30.51 -56.11 28.42
CA ARG A 397 -30.90 -57.12 29.41
C ARG A 397 -29.95 -57.07 30.60
N ARG A 398 -30.54 -56.98 31.79
CA ARG A 398 -29.92 -57.29 33.08
C ARG A 398 -29.82 -58.81 33.23
N SER A 399 -28.71 -59.26 33.79
CA SER A 399 -28.63 -60.32 34.80
C SER A 399 -27.39 -60.03 35.64
#